data_AF-A0A2N9ME21-F1
#
_entry.id   AF-A0A2N9ME21-F1
#
_cell.length_a   1.000
_cell.length_b   1.000
_cell.length_c   1.000
_cell.angle_alpha   90.00
_cell.angle_beta   90.00
_cell.angle_gamma   90.00
#
_symmetry.space_group_name_H-M   'P 1'
#
loop_
_entity.id
_entity.type
_entity.pdbx_description
1 polymer ?
#
loop_
_entity_poly.entity_id
_entity_poly.type
_entity_poly.pdbx_seq_one_letter_code
_entity_poly.pdbx_strand_id
1 'polypeptide(L)'
;MKMTLSFLFLAAAAPLLATDSGKLNDAERAFLISQLEQSKKGMLASIQGLSDAQWKFKPAPTVWSVQECAEHIILSEDYIFGMEQQLIKSPAVERPANSNLEFDKVLATKVQDRSQKAQAPEPLVPSQRFATPADAIREFTLRRDKTIAYVKTTSDDLRVHVGPGPAGPMDAYQALILLAAHSARHTAQIREVQGNAGYPKTAAAARFLVLYVLAHVRLDQLTPQQMAKLQEHGAYLQAQAAQGVIIWGGRTLDPVHPHGYVEIQAASAAEAKAYVDNDPAVKAGFFDCTVEAFSEIPHTARPQVASLEGERR
;
A
#
# COMPACT_ATOMS: atom_id res chain seq x y z
N MET A 1 -15.14 48.99 71.26
CA MET A 1 -14.89 49.94 70.15
C MET A 1 -14.73 49.11 68.87
N LYS A 2 -15.69 49.18 67.94
CA LYS A 2 -15.68 48.42 66.69
C LYS A 2 -14.70 49.10 65.72
N MET A 3 -13.67 48.39 65.26
CA MET A 3 -12.84 48.83 64.14
C MET A 3 -13.09 47.91 62.95
N THR A 4 -13.94 48.40 62.05
CA THR A 4 -14.08 47.97 60.67
C THR A 4 -12.78 48.32 59.93
N LEU A 5 -12.16 47.35 59.26
CA LEU A 5 -11.11 47.62 58.29
C LEU A 5 -11.49 47.00 56.94
N SER A 6 -11.67 47.89 55.98
CA SER A 6 -12.18 47.66 54.63
C SER A 6 -11.28 46.75 53.80
N PHE A 7 -11.90 45.80 53.11
CA PHE A 7 -11.30 45.07 51.99
C PHE A 7 -11.12 46.02 50.81
N LEU A 8 -9.87 46.37 50.47
CA LEU A 8 -9.54 46.85 49.13
C LEU A 8 -9.46 45.64 48.19
N PHE A 9 -10.51 45.43 47.41
CA PHE A 9 -10.45 44.59 46.22
C PHE A 9 -9.60 45.32 45.17
N LEU A 10 -8.31 44.97 45.10
CA LEU A 10 -7.48 45.30 43.94
C LEU A 10 -7.88 44.33 42.81
N ALA A 11 -8.75 44.77 41.92
CA ALA A 11 -9.04 44.05 40.69
C ALA A 11 -7.77 44.06 39.83
N ALA A 12 -6.98 42.98 39.91
CA ALA A 12 -5.93 42.72 38.94
C ALA A 12 -6.61 42.45 37.59
N ALA A 13 -6.65 43.46 36.73
CA ALA A 13 -6.96 43.27 35.33
C ALA A 13 -5.84 42.43 34.72
N ALA A 14 -6.05 41.12 34.61
CA ALA A 14 -5.20 40.26 33.80
C ALA A 14 -5.22 40.81 32.36
N PRO A 15 -4.07 40.95 31.69
CA PRO A 15 -4.08 41.29 30.28
C PRO A 15 -4.83 40.18 29.54
N LEU A 16 -5.93 40.52 28.88
CA LEU A 16 -6.51 39.71 27.81
C LEU A 16 -5.48 39.71 26.67
N LEU A 17 -4.46 38.86 26.78
CA LEU A 17 -3.70 38.44 25.62
C LEU A 17 -4.70 37.74 24.70
N ALA A 18 -4.83 38.25 23.47
CA ALA A 18 -5.55 37.53 22.43
C ALA A 18 -4.85 36.17 22.27
N THR A 19 -5.43 35.14 22.89
CA THR A 19 -4.93 33.78 22.86
C THR A 19 -5.00 33.32 21.41
N ASP A 20 -3.87 33.27 20.70
CA ASP A 20 -3.80 32.45 19.49
C ASP A 20 -4.23 31.05 19.90
N SER A 21 -5.36 30.61 19.35
CA SER A 21 -6.27 29.69 20.02
C SER A 21 -5.71 28.28 20.25
N GLY A 22 -4.45 28.00 19.91
CA GLY A 22 -3.83 26.67 19.97
C GLY A 22 -4.44 25.66 18.99
N LYS A 23 -5.65 25.92 18.51
CA LYS A 23 -6.39 25.15 17.53
C LYS A 23 -5.73 25.18 16.18
N LEU A 24 -5.99 24.11 15.43
CA LEU A 24 -5.63 24.03 14.03
C LEU A 24 -6.44 25.00 13.19
N ASN A 25 -5.75 25.76 12.35
CA ASN A 25 -6.40 26.40 11.21
C ASN A 25 -6.60 25.39 10.06
N ASP A 26 -7.37 25.79 9.05
CA ASP A 26 -7.72 24.92 7.92
C ASP A 26 -6.50 24.44 7.13
N ALA A 27 -5.47 25.30 6.95
CA ALA A 27 -4.27 24.95 6.21
C ALA A 27 -3.43 23.90 6.95
N GLU A 28 -3.30 24.02 8.27
CA GLU A 28 -2.62 23.05 9.12
C GLU A 28 -3.36 21.72 9.12
N ARG A 29 -4.68 21.74 9.31
CA ARG A 29 -5.50 20.53 9.28
C ARG A 29 -5.39 19.82 7.92
N ALA A 30 -5.52 20.56 6.82
CA ALA A 30 -5.38 20.03 5.47
C ALA A 30 -3.98 19.44 5.22
N PHE A 31 -2.93 20.13 5.68
CA PHE A 31 -1.56 19.64 5.55
C PHE A 31 -1.33 18.33 6.31
N LEU A 32 -1.71 18.26 7.59
CA LEU A 32 -1.53 17.05 8.39
C LEU A 32 -2.34 15.87 7.85
N ILE A 33 -3.61 16.08 7.45
CA ILE A 33 -4.41 15.03 6.79
C ILE A 33 -3.70 14.54 5.53
N SER A 34 -3.19 15.45 4.71
CA SER A 34 -2.47 15.10 3.49
C SER A 34 -1.21 14.27 3.78
N GLN A 35 -0.42 14.62 4.80
CA GLN A 35 0.75 13.82 5.21
C GLN A 35 0.36 12.42 5.69
N LEU A 36 -0.71 12.30 6.49
CA LEU A 36 -1.21 11.03 7.01
C LEU A 36 -1.74 10.12 5.90
N GLU A 37 -2.53 10.67 4.96
CA GLU A 37 -3.10 9.90 3.84
C GLU A 37 -2.00 9.48 2.84
N GLN A 38 -1.06 10.37 2.52
CA GLN A 38 0.05 10.05 1.61
C GLN A 38 0.96 8.96 2.16
N SER A 39 1.35 9.07 3.44
CA SER A 39 2.17 8.03 4.08
C SER A 39 1.40 6.72 4.25
N LYS A 40 0.08 6.76 4.50
CA LYS A 40 -0.79 5.58 4.51
C LYS A 40 -0.74 4.85 3.16
N LYS A 41 -1.03 5.58 2.08
CA LYS A 41 -1.00 5.05 0.72
C LYS A 41 0.37 4.47 0.37
N GLY A 42 1.44 5.19 0.70
CA GLY A 42 2.81 4.78 0.44
C GLY A 42 3.17 3.47 1.14
N MET A 43 2.79 3.34 2.41
CA MET A 43 3.02 2.13 3.20
C MET A 43 2.23 0.94 2.64
N LEU A 44 0.91 1.08 2.46
CA LEU A 44 0.06 0.00 1.93
C LEU A 44 0.55 -0.50 0.57
N ALA A 45 0.87 0.41 -0.35
CA ALA A 45 1.41 0.06 -1.66
C ALA A 45 2.76 -0.68 -1.59
N SER A 46 3.55 -0.45 -0.55
CA SER A 46 4.85 -1.10 -0.39
C SER A 46 4.76 -2.55 0.11
N ILE A 47 3.65 -2.96 0.71
CA ILE A 47 3.51 -4.31 1.30
C ILE A 47 2.37 -5.16 0.72
N GLN A 48 1.48 -4.55 -0.07
CA GLN A 48 0.39 -5.26 -0.72
C GLN A 48 0.91 -6.35 -1.67
N GLY A 49 0.40 -7.58 -1.50
CA GLY A 49 0.67 -8.69 -2.43
C GLY A 49 2.08 -9.28 -2.35
N LEU A 50 2.88 -8.93 -1.33
CA LEU A 50 4.19 -9.56 -1.15
C LEU A 50 4.06 -11.04 -0.82
N SER A 51 4.92 -11.86 -1.44
CA SER A 51 5.06 -13.28 -1.07
C SER A 51 5.73 -13.44 0.30
N ASP A 52 5.66 -14.64 0.90
CA ASP A 52 6.32 -14.93 2.18
C ASP A 52 7.84 -14.72 2.11
N ALA A 53 8.45 -15.14 1.00
CA ALA A 53 9.88 -14.97 0.76
C ALA A 53 10.27 -13.48 0.69
N GLN A 54 9.45 -12.67 0.02
CA GLN A 54 9.63 -11.22 -0.06
C GLN A 54 9.43 -10.53 1.29
N TRP A 55 8.39 -10.92 2.01
CA TRP A 55 8.03 -10.38 3.33
C TRP A 55 9.16 -10.57 4.36
N LYS A 56 9.74 -11.78 4.38
CA LYS A 56 10.75 -12.19 5.36
C LYS A 56 12.19 -12.03 4.88
N PHE A 57 12.43 -11.56 3.65
CA PHE A 57 13.77 -11.37 3.12
C PHE A 57 14.59 -10.42 4.00
N LYS A 58 15.78 -10.85 4.42
CA LYS A 58 16.75 -10.02 5.13
C LYS A 58 17.95 -9.74 4.22
N PRO A 59 18.26 -8.47 3.89
CA PRO A 59 19.45 -8.12 3.13
C PRO A 59 20.76 -8.53 3.81
N ALA A 60 20.78 -8.53 5.14
CA ALA A 60 21.88 -8.97 5.99
C ALA A 60 21.34 -9.34 7.39
N PRO A 61 22.08 -10.09 8.22
CA PRO A 61 21.59 -10.57 9.52
C PRO A 61 21.09 -9.46 10.46
N THR A 62 21.72 -8.28 10.42
CA THR A 62 21.42 -7.12 11.28
C THR A 62 20.54 -6.06 10.60
N VAL A 63 20.13 -6.29 9.36
CA VAL A 63 19.26 -5.38 8.61
C VAL A 63 17.82 -5.87 8.69
N TRP A 64 16.89 -4.97 8.97
CA TRP A 64 15.48 -5.31 9.05
C TRP A 64 14.92 -5.79 7.70
N SER A 65 14.06 -6.80 7.75
CA SER A 65 13.22 -7.24 6.64
C SER A 65 12.07 -6.25 6.38
N VAL A 66 11.29 -6.50 5.34
CA VAL A 66 10.04 -5.76 5.09
C VAL A 66 9.06 -5.97 6.25
N GLN A 67 8.93 -7.19 6.77
CA GLN A 67 8.13 -7.52 7.94
C GLN A 67 8.52 -6.69 9.17
N GLU A 68 9.81 -6.64 9.50
CA GLU A 68 10.31 -5.94 10.68
C GLU A 68 10.10 -4.41 10.54
N CYS A 69 10.32 -3.85 9.34
CA CYS A 69 10.02 -2.44 9.08
C CYS A 69 8.53 -2.12 9.20
N ALA A 70 7.66 -2.98 8.67
CA ALA A 70 6.21 -2.80 8.74
C ALA A 70 5.70 -2.86 10.19
N GLU A 71 6.18 -3.82 10.98
CA GLU A 71 5.86 -3.92 12.39
C GLU A 71 6.33 -2.70 13.18
N HIS A 72 7.55 -2.23 12.92
CA HIS A 72 8.06 -1.01 13.54
C HIS A 72 7.16 0.20 13.27
N ILE A 73 6.69 0.37 12.03
CA ILE A 73 5.73 1.43 11.68
C ILE A 73 4.45 1.27 12.50
N ILE A 74 3.87 0.07 12.56
CA ILE A 74 2.60 -0.19 13.27
C ILE A 74 2.72 0.08 14.77
N LEU A 75 3.81 -0.36 15.41
CA LEU A 75 4.07 -0.08 16.82
C LEU A 75 4.22 1.43 17.08
N SER A 76 4.83 2.14 16.12
CA SER A 76 5.05 3.58 16.21
C SER A 76 3.75 4.39 16.10
N GLU A 77 2.72 3.88 15.40
CA GLU A 77 1.40 4.54 15.34
C GLU A 77 0.83 4.75 16.75
N ASP A 78 0.70 3.67 17.54
CA ASP A 78 0.13 3.74 18.89
C ASP A 78 1.04 4.50 19.84
N TYR A 79 2.36 4.35 19.70
CA TYR A 79 3.34 5.00 20.58
C TYR A 79 3.35 6.52 20.40
N ILE A 80 3.46 6.99 19.16
CA ILE A 80 3.54 8.42 18.87
C ILE A 80 2.18 9.09 19.08
N PHE A 81 1.08 8.44 18.68
CA PHE A 81 -0.27 8.94 18.96
C PHE A 81 -0.53 8.99 20.48
N GLY A 82 -0.13 7.95 21.23
CA GLY A 82 -0.26 7.94 22.69
C GLY A 82 0.53 9.05 23.35
N MET A 83 1.75 9.33 22.88
CA MET A 83 2.57 10.47 23.35
C MET A 83 1.87 11.81 23.08
N GLU A 84 1.32 12.00 21.88
CA GLU A 84 0.56 13.20 21.53
C GLU A 84 -0.66 13.38 22.46
N GLN A 85 -1.40 12.31 22.72
CA GLN A 85 -2.55 12.32 23.65
C GLN A 85 -2.15 12.61 25.10
N GLN A 86 -0.88 12.43 25.48
CA GLN A 86 -0.36 12.92 26.77
C GLN A 86 0.07 14.38 26.71
N LEU A 87 0.64 14.83 25.59
CA LEU A 87 1.02 16.25 25.41
C LEU A 87 -0.19 17.16 25.59
N ILE A 88 -1.33 16.85 24.98
CA ILE A 88 -2.56 17.68 25.10
C ILE A 88 -3.12 17.80 26.53
N LYS A 89 -2.61 17.00 27.48
CA LYS A 89 -2.98 17.08 28.90
C LYS A 89 -2.02 17.93 29.72
N SER A 90 -0.88 18.32 29.14
CA SER A 90 0.08 19.22 29.77
C SER A 90 -0.47 20.66 29.84
N PRO A 91 0.03 21.51 30.75
CA PRO A 91 -0.37 22.91 30.79
C PRO A 91 -0.14 23.60 29.43
N ALA A 92 -1.12 24.39 28.99
CA ALA A 92 -0.97 25.21 27.80
C ALA A 92 0.09 26.30 28.02
N VAL A 93 0.88 26.58 26.98
CA VAL A 93 1.89 27.63 26.93
C VAL A 93 1.55 28.66 25.85
N GLU A 94 2.30 29.76 25.78
CA GLU A 94 2.25 30.62 24.60
C GLU A 94 2.68 29.82 23.37
N ARG A 95 1.96 29.96 22.26
CA ARG A 95 2.25 29.27 21.01
C ARG A 95 3.71 29.51 20.60
N PRO A 96 4.55 28.46 20.52
CA PRO A 96 5.94 28.63 20.13
C PRO A 96 6.10 29.24 18.74
N ALA A 97 7.16 30.04 18.53
CA ALA A 97 7.43 30.65 17.23
C ALA A 97 7.63 29.61 16.10
N ASN A 98 8.08 28.40 16.44
CA ASN A 98 8.24 27.28 15.51
C ASN A 98 6.99 26.38 15.39
N SER A 99 5.89 26.70 16.07
CA SER A 99 4.60 26.00 15.94
C SER A 99 3.80 26.56 14.78
N ASN A 100 4.33 26.45 13.56
CA ASN A 100 3.72 26.98 12.35
C ASN A 100 3.99 26.08 11.13
N LEU A 101 3.17 26.25 10.09
CA LEU A 101 3.18 25.38 8.91
C LEU A 101 4.52 25.32 8.17
N GLU A 102 5.28 26.41 8.11
CA GLU A 102 6.59 26.42 7.43
C GLU A 102 7.60 25.56 8.18
N PHE A 103 7.61 25.64 9.51
CA PHE A 103 8.46 24.76 10.32
C PHE A 103 8.00 23.31 10.21
N ASP A 104 6.70 23.03 10.17
CA ASP A 104 6.17 21.67 10.07
C ASP A 104 6.57 20.97 8.76
N LYS A 105 6.62 21.70 7.64
CA LYS A 105 7.14 21.18 6.36
C LYS A 105 8.62 20.80 6.46
N VAL A 106 9.40 21.64 7.13
CA VAL A 106 10.83 21.37 7.39
C VAL A 106 10.99 20.15 8.30
N LEU A 107 10.19 20.06 9.37
CA LEU A 107 10.18 18.92 10.27
C LEU A 107 9.85 17.62 9.51
N ALA A 108 8.77 17.61 8.72
CA ALA A 108 8.36 16.45 7.93
C ALA A 108 9.48 15.99 6.97
N THR A 109 10.18 16.93 6.35
CA THR A 109 11.32 16.65 5.44
C THR A 109 12.51 16.08 6.21
N LYS A 110 12.89 16.69 7.34
CA LYS A 110 14.04 16.26 8.14
C LYS A 110 13.83 14.87 8.74
N VAL A 111 12.63 14.55 9.23
CA VAL A 111 12.32 13.21 9.75
C VAL A 111 12.48 12.14 8.67
N GLN A 112 12.13 12.46 7.42
CA GLN A 112 12.25 11.53 6.31
C GLN A 112 13.69 11.29 5.84
N ASP A 113 14.65 12.15 6.20
CA ASP A 113 16.04 12.03 5.75
C ASP A 113 16.76 10.80 6.33
N ARG A 114 16.93 9.77 5.51
CA ARG A 114 17.57 8.51 5.87
C ARG A 114 19.10 8.51 5.88
N SER A 115 19.76 9.66 5.67
CA SER A 115 21.22 9.78 5.70
C SER A 115 21.84 9.37 7.04
N GLN A 116 21.09 9.54 8.14
CA GLN A 116 21.48 9.12 9.50
C GLN A 116 20.65 7.92 9.96
N LYS A 117 21.29 6.95 10.63
CA LYS A 117 20.61 5.78 11.22
C LYS A 117 20.44 5.99 12.72
N ALA A 118 19.24 5.70 13.22
CA ALA A 118 18.91 5.71 14.64
C ALA A 118 18.56 4.29 15.10
N GLN A 119 18.79 4.00 16.38
CA GLN A 119 18.31 2.76 17.00
C GLN A 119 16.91 2.99 17.56
N ALA A 120 16.01 2.06 17.31
CA ALA A 120 14.67 2.11 17.86
C ALA A 120 14.71 1.83 19.38
N PRO A 121 13.91 2.54 20.19
CA PRO A 121 13.76 2.20 21.61
C PRO A 121 13.03 0.86 21.76
N GLU A 122 13.25 0.17 22.89
CA GLU A 122 12.73 -1.18 23.18
C GLU A 122 11.25 -1.43 22.80
N PRO A 123 10.27 -0.56 23.13
CA PRO A 123 8.86 -0.81 22.78
C PRO A 123 8.57 -0.81 21.28
N LEU A 124 9.49 -0.28 20.47
CA LEU A 124 9.38 -0.18 19.01
C LEU A 124 10.27 -1.18 18.27
N VAL A 125 10.99 -2.04 19.00
CA VAL A 125 11.80 -3.10 18.40
C VAL A 125 10.85 -4.20 17.88
N PRO A 126 10.91 -4.57 16.59
CA PRO A 126 10.05 -5.61 16.02
C PRO A 126 10.28 -6.97 16.69
N SER A 127 9.19 -7.70 16.94
CA SER A 127 9.21 -9.07 17.46
C SER A 127 8.52 -10.08 16.52
N GLN A 128 8.34 -9.71 15.25
CA GLN A 128 7.73 -10.48 14.17
C GLN A 128 6.27 -10.88 14.43
N ARG A 129 5.47 -9.95 14.99
CA ARG A 129 4.08 -10.19 15.40
C ARG A 129 3.11 -10.44 14.23
N PHE A 130 3.40 -9.90 13.05
CA PHE A 130 2.52 -10.00 11.89
C PHE A 130 3.02 -11.09 10.95
N ALA A 131 2.30 -12.20 10.90
CA ALA A 131 2.67 -13.37 10.10
C ALA A 131 2.63 -13.07 8.60
N THR A 132 1.64 -12.30 8.15
CA THR A 132 1.44 -11.97 6.73
C THR A 132 1.39 -10.46 6.47
N PRO A 133 1.66 -10.01 5.23
CA PRO A 133 1.43 -8.62 4.84
C PRO A 133 -0.03 -8.19 5.04
N ALA A 134 -0.99 -9.09 4.85
CA ALA A 134 -2.42 -8.80 5.04
C ALA A 134 -2.75 -8.47 6.51
N ASP A 135 -2.13 -9.17 7.47
CA ASP A 135 -2.27 -8.86 8.90
C ASP A 135 -1.73 -7.47 9.21
N ALA A 136 -0.54 -7.15 8.70
CA ALA A 136 0.09 -5.84 8.87
C ALA A 136 -0.76 -4.72 8.25
N ILE A 137 -1.30 -4.92 7.04
CA ILE A 137 -2.21 -3.98 6.37
C ILE A 137 -3.42 -3.67 7.23
N ARG A 138 -4.08 -4.71 7.76
CA ARG A 138 -5.28 -4.57 8.59
C ARG A 138 -4.98 -3.77 9.85
N GLU A 139 -3.91 -4.13 10.56
CA GLU A 139 -3.51 -3.52 11.83
C GLU A 139 -3.01 -2.07 11.67
N PHE A 140 -2.25 -1.81 10.61
CA PHE A 140 -1.83 -0.46 10.25
C PHE A 140 -3.03 0.42 9.88
N THR A 141 -3.92 -0.09 9.02
CA THR A 141 -5.10 0.66 8.55
C THR A 141 -5.99 1.07 9.71
N LEU A 142 -6.26 0.15 10.64
CA LEU A 142 -7.04 0.43 11.85
C LEU A 142 -6.50 1.63 12.65
N ARG A 143 -5.19 1.63 12.91
CA ARG A 143 -4.53 2.69 13.72
C ARG A 143 -4.44 4.02 12.97
N ARG A 144 -4.09 3.96 11.70
CA ARG A 144 -3.97 5.16 10.87
C ARG A 144 -5.33 5.82 10.65
N ASP A 145 -6.39 5.04 10.45
CA ASP A 145 -7.75 5.58 10.28
C ASP A 145 -8.28 6.23 11.55
N LYS A 146 -7.97 5.65 12.72
CA LYS A 146 -8.25 6.30 14.01
C LYS A 146 -7.55 7.66 14.12
N THR A 147 -6.28 7.73 13.74
CA THR A 147 -5.49 8.98 13.78
C THR A 147 -6.05 10.03 12.81
N ILE A 148 -6.36 9.63 11.57
CA ILE A 148 -6.96 10.53 10.57
C ILE A 148 -8.34 11.02 11.03
N ALA A 149 -9.16 10.15 11.60
CA ALA A 149 -10.47 10.53 12.14
C ALA A 149 -10.33 11.57 13.26
N TYR A 150 -9.40 11.36 14.19
CA TYR A 150 -9.08 12.34 15.23
C TYR A 150 -8.70 13.70 14.64
N VAL A 151 -7.76 13.74 13.69
CA VAL A 151 -7.33 15.00 13.05
C VAL A 151 -8.45 15.67 12.26
N LYS A 152 -9.39 14.92 11.68
CA LYS A 152 -10.54 15.49 10.96
C LYS A 152 -11.52 16.21 11.88
N THR A 153 -11.69 15.73 13.12
CA THR A 153 -12.79 16.18 13.99
C THR A 153 -12.33 16.93 15.25
N THR A 154 -11.05 16.85 15.62
CA THR A 154 -10.58 17.40 16.89
C THR A 154 -10.71 18.92 16.96
N SER A 155 -11.10 19.40 18.14
CA SER A 155 -11.12 20.79 18.57
C SER A 155 -10.04 21.10 19.62
N ASP A 156 -9.12 20.16 19.86
CA ASP A 156 -8.05 20.29 20.85
C ASP A 156 -7.04 21.38 20.42
N ASP A 157 -6.40 22.00 21.42
CA ASP A 157 -5.47 23.11 21.23
C ASP A 157 -4.04 22.61 20.94
N LEU A 158 -3.86 21.89 19.83
CA LEU A 158 -2.64 21.14 19.50
C LEU A 158 -1.33 21.95 19.39
N ARG A 159 -1.40 23.28 19.28
CA ARG A 159 -0.24 24.18 19.07
C ARG A 159 0.32 24.78 20.36
N VAL A 160 -0.35 24.59 21.50
CA VAL A 160 0.02 25.21 22.78
C VAL A 160 0.41 24.20 23.86
N HIS A 161 0.52 22.92 23.49
CA HIS A 161 0.96 21.85 24.38
C HIS A 161 2.30 21.30 23.89
N VAL A 162 3.37 21.57 24.63
CA VAL A 162 4.76 21.34 24.19
C VAL A 162 5.46 20.34 25.11
N GLY A 163 6.22 19.43 24.53
CA GLY A 163 7.06 18.51 25.29
C GLY A 163 8.29 18.07 24.50
N PRO A 164 9.08 17.13 25.05
CA PRO A 164 10.30 16.67 24.40
C PRO A 164 9.99 15.87 23.13
N GLY A 165 10.74 16.13 22.07
CA GLY A 165 10.74 15.37 20.82
C GLY A 165 12.15 14.91 20.42
N PRO A 166 12.28 14.05 19.40
CA PRO A 166 13.57 13.45 19.00
C PRO A 166 14.60 14.47 18.47
N ALA A 167 14.16 15.66 18.05
CA ALA A 167 15.02 16.72 17.52
C ALA A 167 14.87 18.05 18.29
N GLY A 168 14.44 17.97 19.56
CA GLY A 168 14.12 19.12 20.40
C GLY A 168 12.63 19.19 20.78
N PRO A 169 12.21 20.25 21.52
CA PRO A 169 10.82 20.43 21.89
C PRO A 169 9.91 20.51 20.67
N MET A 170 8.71 19.92 20.77
CA MET A 170 7.68 19.95 19.74
C MET A 170 6.30 20.07 20.36
N ASP A 171 5.36 20.66 19.61
CA ASP A 171 3.96 20.72 20.00
C ASP A 171 3.21 19.39 19.68
N ALA A 172 1.98 19.25 20.18
CA ALA A 172 1.15 18.06 19.94
C ALA A 172 0.84 17.86 18.45
N TYR A 173 0.64 18.93 17.68
CA TYR A 173 0.48 18.82 16.23
C TYR A 173 1.72 18.26 15.53
N GLN A 174 2.91 18.70 15.93
CA GLN A 174 4.19 18.26 15.41
C GLN A 174 4.49 16.80 15.77
N ALA A 175 3.95 16.28 16.87
CA ALA A 175 3.96 14.85 17.16
C ALA A 175 3.18 14.03 16.11
N LEU A 176 2.05 14.54 15.60
CA LEU A 176 1.30 13.88 14.52
C LEU A 176 2.01 14.02 13.16
N ILE A 177 2.70 15.13 12.91
CA ILE A 177 3.60 15.26 11.75
C ILE A 177 4.74 14.25 11.83
N LEU A 178 5.35 14.09 13.01
CA LEU A 178 6.37 13.08 13.26
C LEU A 178 5.83 11.68 12.97
N LEU A 179 4.62 11.34 13.41
CA LEU A 179 3.97 10.05 13.12
C LEU A 179 3.90 9.78 11.61
N ALA A 180 3.34 10.73 10.85
CA ALA A 180 3.20 10.61 9.39
C ALA A 180 4.57 10.50 8.68
N ALA A 181 5.51 11.38 9.02
CA ALA A 181 6.83 11.44 8.41
C ALA A 181 7.69 10.22 8.78
N HIS A 182 7.56 9.69 10.00
CA HIS A 182 8.22 8.47 10.45
C HIS A 182 7.75 7.26 9.64
N SER A 183 6.44 7.14 9.40
CA SER A 183 5.89 6.10 8.52
C SER A 183 6.46 6.22 7.10
N ALA A 184 6.54 7.43 6.54
CA ALA A 184 7.14 7.67 5.22
C ALA A 184 8.64 7.28 5.18
N ARG A 185 9.41 7.65 6.22
CA ARG A 185 10.81 7.28 6.40
C ARG A 185 11.02 5.77 6.38
N HIS A 186 10.22 4.99 7.12
CA HIS A 186 10.37 3.54 7.15
C HIS A 186 9.75 2.84 5.95
N THR A 187 8.81 3.48 5.26
CA THR A 187 8.38 3.03 3.92
C THR A 187 9.53 3.14 2.92
N ALA A 188 10.37 4.18 2.99
CA ALA A 188 11.58 4.24 2.18
C ALA A 188 12.58 3.13 2.53
N GLN A 189 12.66 2.72 3.80
CA GLN A 189 13.46 1.54 4.20
C GLN A 189 12.95 0.24 3.56
N ILE A 190 11.64 0.04 3.54
CA ILE A 190 11.03 -1.11 2.86
C ILE A 190 11.46 -1.13 1.40
N ARG A 191 11.43 0.03 0.73
CA ARG A 191 11.87 0.15 -0.67
C ARG A 191 13.37 -0.11 -0.84
N GLU A 192 14.21 0.28 0.12
CA GLU A 192 15.65 -0.08 0.11
C GLU A 192 15.84 -1.60 0.21
N VAL A 193 15.07 -2.29 1.07
CA VAL A 193 15.09 -3.76 1.18
C VAL A 193 14.64 -4.41 -0.13
N GLN A 194 13.55 -3.90 -0.73
CA GLN A 194 12.99 -4.38 -2.01
C GLN A 194 13.94 -4.14 -3.19
N GLY A 195 14.75 -3.09 -3.13
CA GLY A 195 15.76 -2.77 -4.13
C GLY A 195 17.04 -3.60 -4.00
N ASN A 196 17.17 -4.46 -2.98
CA ASN A 196 18.34 -5.31 -2.81
C ASN A 196 18.45 -6.35 -3.95
N ALA A 197 19.66 -6.60 -4.45
CA ALA A 197 19.89 -7.54 -5.55
C ALA A 197 19.44 -8.98 -5.24
N GLY A 198 19.49 -9.39 -3.97
CA GLY A 198 19.01 -10.69 -3.51
C GLY A 198 17.53 -10.74 -3.17
N TYR A 199 16.82 -9.61 -3.22
CA TYR A 199 15.39 -9.56 -2.92
C TYR A 199 14.63 -10.47 -3.90
N PRO A 200 13.75 -11.38 -3.43
CA PRO A 200 13.02 -12.26 -4.32
C PRO A 200 12.19 -11.43 -5.31
N LYS A 201 12.52 -11.55 -6.59
CA LYS A 201 11.76 -10.88 -7.64
C LYS A 201 10.39 -11.55 -7.72
N THR A 202 9.35 -10.74 -7.85
CA THR A 202 8.07 -11.26 -8.33
C THR A 202 8.38 -11.87 -9.70
N ALA A 203 8.23 -13.19 -9.84
CA ALA A 203 8.31 -13.80 -11.15
C ALA A 203 7.29 -13.05 -12.02
N ALA A 204 7.72 -12.47 -13.14
CA ALA A 204 6.75 -12.00 -14.13
C ALA A 204 5.90 -13.22 -14.44
N ALA A 205 4.60 -13.20 -14.07
CA ALA A 205 3.81 -14.41 -14.21
C ALA A 205 3.84 -14.81 -15.69
N ALA A 206 4.24 -16.07 -15.91
CA ALA A 206 4.56 -16.58 -17.22
C ALA A 206 3.31 -16.55 -18.09
N ARG A 207 3.51 -16.27 -19.38
CA ARG A 207 2.44 -16.15 -20.34
C ARG A 207 2.32 -17.49 -21.05
N PHE A 208 1.10 -18.01 -21.11
CA PHE A 208 0.81 -19.27 -21.76
C PHE A 208 -0.23 -19.04 -22.85
N LEU A 209 0.00 -19.63 -24.01
CA LEU A 209 -0.97 -19.71 -25.08
C LEU A 209 -1.75 -21.02 -24.91
N VAL A 210 -3.05 -20.89 -24.72
CA VAL A 210 -3.99 -22.00 -24.70
C VAL A 210 -4.72 -22.05 -26.04
N LEU A 211 -4.60 -23.17 -26.73
CA LEU A 211 -5.35 -23.45 -27.94
C LEU A 211 -6.45 -24.47 -27.63
N TYR A 212 -7.70 -24.09 -27.85
CA TYR A 212 -8.89 -24.92 -27.77
C TYR A 212 -9.26 -25.43 -29.17
N VAL A 213 -9.30 -26.74 -29.35
CA VAL A 213 -9.70 -27.41 -30.59
C VAL A 213 -10.96 -28.22 -30.31
N LEU A 214 -12.01 -28.06 -31.12
CA LEU A 214 -13.22 -28.89 -30.99
C LEU A 214 -12.89 -30.36 -31.25
N ALA A 215 -13.22 -31.22 -30.29
CA ALA A 215 -12.92 -32.65 -30.37
C ALA A 215 -14.10 -33.45 -30.94
N HIS A 216 -15.16 -33.62 -30.14
CA HIS A 216 -16.27 -34.54 -30.42
C HIS A 216 -17.63 -33.85 -30.62
N VAL A 217 -17.65 -32.52 -30.67
CA VAL A 217 -18.89 -31.74 -30.71
C VAL A 217 -19.03 -30.98 -32.01
N ARG A 218 -20.20 -31.14 -32.64
CA ARG A 218 -20.64 -30.41 -33.83
C ARG A 218 -21.47 -29.20 -33.41
N LEU A 219 -20.92 -28.00 -33.60
CA LEU A 219 -21.58 -26.76 -33.18
C LEU A 219 -22.92 -26.49 -33.89
N ASP A 220 -23.10 -27.06 -35.09
CA ASP A 220 -24.33 -26.98 -35.88
C ASP A 220 -25.42 -27.98 -35.43
N GLN A 221 -25.10 -28.89 -34.50
CA GLN A 221 -25.99 -29.98 -34.06
C GLN A 221 -25.99 -30.18 -32.54
N LEU A 222 -25.97 -29.08 -31.79
CA LEU A 222 -25.91 -29.12 -30.32
C LEU A 222 -27.23 -29.56 -29.68
N THR A 223 -27.17 -30.52 -28.76
CA THR A 223 -28.29 -30.82 -27.87
C THR A 223 -28.46 -29.72 -26.80
N PRO A 224 -29.63 -29.64 -26.14
CA PRO A 224 -29.83 -28.71 -25.02
C PRO A 224 -28.79 -28.90 -23.89
N GLN A 225 -28.37 -30.13 -23.59
CA GLN A 225 -27.33 -30.37 -22.58
C GLN A 225 -25.96 -29.86 -23.04
N GLN A 226 -25.62 -30.04 -24.33
CA GLN A 226 -24.36 -29.54 -24.88
C GLN A 226 -24.33 -28.01 -24.94
N MET A 227 -25.46 -27.38 -25.31
CA MET A 227 -25.66 -25.93 -25.23
C MET A 227 -25.39 -25.39 -23.82
N ALA A 228 -25.95 -26.03 -22.78
CA ALA A 228 -25.73 -25.62 -21.39
C ALA A 228 -24.25 -25.70 -20.99
N LYS A 229 -23.52 -26.74 -21.41
CA LYS A 229 -22.08 -26.87 -21.14
C LYS A 229 -21.23 -25.82 -21.84
N LEU A 230 -21.58 -25.42 -23.06
CA LEU A 230 -20.92 -24.30 -23.73
C LEU A 230 -21.20 -22.95 -23.06
N GLN A 231 -22.39 -22.77 -22.46
CA GLN A 231 -22.69 -21.59 -21.64
C GLN A 231 -21.84 -21.55 -20.36
N GLU A 232 -21.69 -22.70 -19.67
CA GLU A 232 -20.80 -22.82 -18.51
C GLU A 232 -19.33 -22.49 -18.86
N HIS A 233 -18.86 -22.96 -20.02
CA HIS A 233 -17.54 -22.60 -20.56
C HIS A 233 -17.43 -21.09 -20.81
N GLY A 234 -18.42 -20.47 -21.46
CA GLY A 234 -18.44 -19.01 -21.67
C GLY A 234 -18.39 -18.23 -20.36
N ALA A 235 -19.15 -18.66 -19.34
CA ALA A 235 -19.13 -18.05 -18.01
C ALA A 235 -17.79 -18.24 -17.30
N TYR A 236 -17.17 -19.42 -17.44
CA TYR A 236 -15.83 -19.70 -16.93
C TYR A 236 -14.80 -18.74 -17.52
N LEU A 237 -14.73 -18.61 -18.85
CA LEU A 237 -13.81 -17.69 -19.53
C LEU A 237 -14.03 -16.23 -19.09
N GLN A 238 -15.29 -15.79 -19.00
CA GLN A 238 -15.61 -14.43 -18.52
C GLN A 238 -15.12 -14.19 -17.09
N ALA A 239 -15.28 -15.17 -16.19
CA ALA A 239 -14.79 -15.07 -14.83
C ALA A 239 -13.25 -14.99 -14.77
N GLN A 240 -12.56 -15.80 -15.58
CA GLN A 240 -11.09 -15.79 -15.65
C GLN A 240 -10.55 -14.47 -16.24
N ALA A 241 -11.24 -13.88 -17.22
CA ALA A 241 -10.91 -12.55 -17.73
C ALA A 241 -11.14 -11.45 -16.67
N ALA A 242 -12.24 -11.50 -15.92
CA ALA A 242 -12.52 -10.55 -14.84
C ALA A 242 -11.50 -10.63 -13.69
N GLN A 243 -10.90 -11.81 -13.48
CA GLN A 243 -9.83 -12.04 -12.51
C GLN A 243 -8.44 -11.66 -13.03
N GLY A 244 -8.32 -11.25 -14.30
CA GLY A 244 -7.03 -10.91 -14.93
C GLY A 244 -6.18 -12.13 -15.30
N VAL A 245 -6.73 -13.34 -15.24
CA VAL A 245 -6.05 -14.56 -15.67
C VAL A 245 -5.97 -14.60 -17.19
N ILE A 246 -7.06 -14.29 -17.89
CA ILE A 246 -7.06 -14.14 -19.35
C ILE A 246 -6.64 -12.71 -19.70
N ILE A 247 -5.55 -12.58 -20.48
CA ILE A 247 -5.06 -11.30 -20.97
C ILE A 247 -5.83 -10.89 -22.23
N TRP A 248 -5.95 -11.81 -23.17
CA TRP A 248 -6.81 -11.68 -24.35
C TRP A 248 -7.15 -13.06 -24.91
N GLY A 249 -8.16 -13.11 -25.76
CA GLY A 249 -8.49 -14.33 -26.48
C GLY A 249 -9.51 -14.08 -27.58
N GLY A 250 -9.67 -15.07 -28.44
CA GLY A 250 -10.60 -15.03 -29.56
C GLY A 250 -10.73 -16.41 -30.21
N ARG A 251 -11.54 -16.49 -31.27
CA ARG A 251 -11.68 -17.71 -32.06
C ARG A 251 -11.36 -17.46 -33.52
N THR A 252 -10.95 -18.49 -34.23
CA THR A 252 -10.85 -18.44 -35.69
C THR A 252 -12.23 -18.23 -36.31
N LEU A 253 -12.22 -17.73 -37.53
CA LEU A 253 -13.43 -17.48 -38.33
C LEU A 253 -13.81 -18.68 -39.20
N ASP A 254 -13.13 -19.83 -39.05
CA ASP A 254 -13.50 -21.06 -39.74
C ASP A 254 -14.90 -21.49 -39.27
N PRO A 255 -15.90 -21.54 -40.16
CA PRO A 255 -17.27 -21.88 -39.78
C PRO A 255 -17.46 -23.38 -39.52
N VAL A 256 -16.51 -24.22 -39.92
CA VAL A 256 -16.57 -25.68 -39.80
C VAL A 256 -15.72 -26.17 -38.63
N HIS A 257 -14.52 -25.62 -38.46
CA HIS A 257 -13.59 -26.03 -37.39
C HIS A 257 -13.01 -24.81 -36.65
N PRO A 258 -13.83 -24.09 -35.86
CA PRO A 258 -13.34 -22.95 -35.11
C PRO A 258 -12.38 -23.42 -34.00
N HIS A 259 -11.24 -22.75 -33.89
CA HIS A 259 -10.28 -22.91 -32.80
C HIS A 259 -10.34 -21.69 -31.89
N GLY A 260 -10.28 -21.90 -30.58
CA GLY A 260 -10.12 -20.82 -29.59
C GLY A 260 -8.65 -20.60 -29.26
N TYR A 261 -8.21 -19.34 -29.23
CA TYR A 261 -6.90 -18.95 -28.73
C TYR A 261 -7.11 -18.07 -27.52
N VAL A 262 -6.49 -18.43 -26.40
CA VAL A 262 -6.54 -17.66 -25.17
C VAL A 262 -5.13 -17.50 -24.65
N GLU A 263 -4.74 -16.26 -24.43
CA GLU A 263 -3.54 -15.96 -23.68
C GLU A 263 -3.88 -15.83 -22.19
N ILE A 264 -3.19 -16.61 -21.36
CA ILE A 264 -3.32 -16.55 -19.91
C ILE A 264 -2.02 -16.19 -19.21
N GLN A 265 -2.16 -15.61 -18.02
CA GLN A 265 -1.08 -15.39 -17.08
C GLN A 265 -1.17 -16.41 -15.94
N ALA A 266 -0.09 -17.15 -15.69
CA ALA A 266 0.00 -18.14 -14.60
C ALA A 266 1.39 -18.18 -13.98
N ALA A 267 1.52 -18.58 -12.71
CA ALA A 267 2.81 -18.66 -12.03
C ALA A 267 3.64 -19.88 -12.47
N SER A 268 3.02 -20.89 -13.10
CA SER A 268 3.71 -22.10 -13.59
C SER A 268 2.93 -22.82 -14.70
N ALA A 269 3.61 -23.74 -15.40
CA ALA A 269 2.96 -24.61 -16.38
C ALA A 269 1.90 -25.53 -15.74
N ALA A 270 2.09 -25.92 -14.48
CA ALA A 270 1.12 -26.72 -13.74
C ALA A 270 -0.18 -25.94 -13.46
N GLU A 271 -0.05 -24.66 -13.12
CA GLU A 271 -1.20 -23.77 -12.92
C GLU A 271 -1.90 -23.45 -14.24
N ALA A 272 -1.15 -23.21 -15.31
CA ALA A 272 -1.70 -23.03 -16.66
C ALA A 272 -2.46 -24.28 -17.14
N LYS A 273 -1.95 -25.47 -16.83
CA LYS A 273 -2.66 -26.73 -17.07
C LYS A 273 -3.90 -26.87 -16.19
N ALA A 274 -3.84 -26.48 -14.92
CA ALA A 274 -5.00 -26.49 -14.03
C ALA A 274 -6.11 -25.53 -14.47
N TYR A 275 -5.78 -24.40 -15.10
CA TYR A 275 -6.77 -23.52 -15.75
C TYR A 275 -7.56 -24.32 -16.81
N VAL A 276 -6.87 -24.98 -17.75
CA VAL A 276 -7.51 -25.78 -18.80
C VAL A 276 -8.31 -26.94 -18.20
N ASP A 277 -7.71 -27.69 -17.29
CA ASP A 277 -8.34 -28.86 -16.67
C ASP A 277 -9.56 -28.48 -15.83
N ASN A 278 -9.73 -27.21 -15.45
CA ASN A 278 -10.88 -26.71 -14.71
C ASN A 278 -12.05 -26.25 -15.58
N ASP A 279 -11.82 -26.04 -16.87
CA ASP A 279 -12.84 -25.58 -17.81
C ASP A 279 -13.97 -26.64 -17.96
N PRO A 280 -15.25 -26.25 -17.75
CA PRO A 280 -16.38 -27.17 -17.83
C PRO A 280 -16.52 -27.90 -19.17
N ALA A 281 -16.20 -27.24 -20.30
CA ALA A 281 -16.31 -27.86 -21.61
C ALA A 281 -15.13 -28.79 -21.91
N VAL A 282 -13.94 -28.49 -21.38
CA VAL A 282 -12.78 -29.42 -21.45
C VAL A 282 -13.07 -30.68 -20.64
N LYS A 283 -13.57 -30.54 -19.40
CA LYS A 283 -14.00 -31.68 -18.57
C LYS A 283 -15.08 -32.53 -19.23
N ALA A 284 -15.96 -31.90 -20.01
CA ALA A 284 -17.00 -32.59 -20.77
C ALA A 284 -16.51 -33.22 -22.07
N GLY A 285 -15.21 -33.07 -22.42
CA GLY A 285 -14.60 -33.62 -23.64
C GLY A 285 -14.98 -32.87 -24.91
N PHE A 286 -15.39 -31.60 -24.81
CA PHE A 286 -15.80 -30.81 -25.99
C PHE A 286 -14.60 -30.22 -26.70
N PHE A 287 -13.54 -29.91 -25.95
CA PHE A 287 -12.32 -29.34 -26.46
C PHE A 287 -11.11 -30.18 -26.07
N ASP A 288 -10.25 -30.43 -27.05
CA ASP A 288 -8.86 -30.76 -26.83
C ASP A 288 -8.07 -29.47 -26.67
N CYS A 289 -7.14 -29.44 -25.72
CA CYS A 289 -6.40 -28.23 -25.39
C CYS A 289 -4.90 -28.47 -25.40
N THR A 290 -4.16 -27.50 -25.94
CA THR A 290 -2.70 -27.41 -25.78
C THR A 290 -2.36 -26.15 -24.98
N VAL A 291 -1.33 -26.25 -24.14
CA VAL A 291 -0.85 -25.16 -23.27
C VAL A 291 0.63 -25.00 -23.52
N GLU A 292 1.00 -23.89 -24.14
CA GLU A 292 2.39 -23.61 -24.52
C GLU A 292 2.89 -22.37 -23.79
N ALA A 293 4.04 -22.49 -23.11
CA ALA A 293 4.70 -21.34 -22.52
C ALA A 293 5.27 -20.46 -23.63
N PHE A 294 5.11 -19.14 -23.52
CA PHE A 294 5.78 -18.23 -24.42
C PHE A 294 6.28 -16.98 -23.69
N SER A 295 7.15 -16.24 -24.37
CA SER A 295 7.69 -14.99 -23.88
C SER A 295 7.62 -13.96 -25.00
N GLU A 296 7.18 -12.75 -24.67
CA GLU A 296 7.30 -11.64 -25.60
C GLU A 296 8.78 -11.33 -25.81
N ILE A 297 9.22 -11.23 -27.07
CA ILE A 297 10.55 -10.71 -27.37
C ILE A 297 10.52 -9.22 -27.02
N PRO A 298 11.37 -8.73 -26.10
CA PRO A 298 11.42 -7.32 -25.76
C PRO A 298 11.65 -6.49 -27.01
N HIS A 299 10.93 -5.38 -27.15
CA HIS A 299 10.96 -4.53 -28.35
C HIS A 299 12.37 -4.00 -28.71
N THR A 300 13.30 -4.05 -27.75
CA THR A 300 14.72 -3.67 -27.88
C THR A 300 15.62 -4.76 -28.49
N ALA A 301 15.09 -5.97 -28.73
CA ALA A 301 15.86 -7.13 -29.20
C ALA A 301 15.60 -7.53 -30.66
N ARG A 302 14.96 -6.68 -31.48
CA ARG A 302 14.85 -6.96 -32.93
C ARG A 302 16.19 -6.69 -33.62
N PRO A 303 16.87 -7.69 -34.22
CA PRO A 303 17.85 -7.38 -35.26
C PRO A 303 17.11 -6.66 -36.40
N GLN A 304 17.72 -5.62 -36.96
CA GLN A 304 17.22 -5.00 -38.19
C GLN A 304 17.15 -6.09 -39.26
N VAL A 305 15.94 -6.56 -39.57
CA VAL A 305 15.73 -7.43 -40.72
C VAL A 305 15.99 -6.57 -41.94
N ALA A 306 17.07 -6.87 -42.67
CA ALA A 306 17.35 -6.27 -43.97
C ALA A 306 16.10 -6.47 -44.85
N SER A 307 15.60 -5.39 -45.44
CA SER A 307 14.47 -5.47 -46.36
C SER A 307 14.82 -6.44 -47.48
N LEU A 308 13.97 -7.45 -47.66
CA LEU A 308 13.94 -8.23 -48.89
C LEU A 308 13.26 -7.38 -49.97
N GLU A 309 13.94 -6.32 -50.40
CA GLU A 309 13.67 -5.65 -51.66
C GLU A 309 14.85 -5.95 -52.60
N GLY A 310 14.76 -7.08 -53.27
CA GLY A 310 15.70 -7.48 -54.31
C GLY A 310 15.06 -8.56 -55.18
N GLU A 311 15.02 -8.27 -56.48
CA GLU A 311 14.75 -9.21 -57.58
C GLU A 311 13.28 -9.45 -57.97
N ARG A 312 12.70 -8.45 -58.62
CA ARG A 312 11.98 -8.70 -59.87
C ARG A 312 12.80 -8.10 -61.02
N ARG A 313 13.41 -8.97 -61.83
CA ARG A 313 13.70 -8.71 -63.24
C ARG A 313 12.51 -9.19 -64.06
#